data_AF-A0AA90SSA4-F1
#
_entry.id   AF-A0AA90SSA4-F1
#
_cell.length_a   1.000
_cell.length_b   1.000
_cell.length_c   1.000
_cell.angle_alpha   90.00
_cell.angle_beta   90.00
_cell.angle_gamma   90.00
#
_symmetry.space_group_name_H-M   'P 1'
#
loop_
_entity.id
_entity.type
_entity.pdbx_description
1 polymer ?
#
loop_
_entity_poly.entity_id
_entity_poly.type
_entity_poly.pdbx_seq_one_letter_code
_entity_poly.pdbx_strand_id
1 'polypeptide(L)'
;MARELAAGAHLVDIRPAAQRAAEGEIPGALVIERNVLEWRLDPASAARIDEAVDWDVRWLVICSEGYTSSLAAAALRDIGLHRAADVEGGFHALTATLVG
;
A
#
# COMPACT_ATOMS: atom_id res chain seq x y z
N MET A 1 -2.77 11.34 -4.09
CA MET A 1 -3.59 10.21 -3.58
C MET A 1 -5.04 10.23 -4.10
N ALA A 2 -5.87 11.26 -3.83
CA ALA A 2 -7.28 11.26 -4.25
C ALA A 2 -7.52 10.98 -5.75
N ARG A 3 -6.73 11.59 -6.64
CA ARG A 3 -6.80 11.31 -8.10
C ARG A 3 -6.47 9.87 -8.46
N GLU A 4 -5.53 9.25 -7.76
CA GLU A 4 -5.14 7.85 -8.00
C GLU A 4 -6.26 6.91 -7.54
N LEU A 5 -6.83 7.13 -6.36
CA LEU A 5 -7.95 6.33 -5.84
C LEU A 5 -9.18 6.44 -6.75
N ALA A 6 -9.50 7.66 -7.21
CA ALA A 6 -10.58 7.88 -8.18
C ALA A 6 -10.31 7.20 -9.54
N ALA A 7 -9.05 6.96 -9.88
CA ALA A 7 -8.63 6.23 -11.08
C ALA A 7 -8.50 4.70 -10.86
N GLY A 8 -8.95 4.19 -9.70
CA GLY A 8 -8.97 2.75 -9.40
C GLY A 8 -7.70 2.22 -8.72
N ALA A 9 -6.85 3.08 -8.16
CA ALA A 9 -5.72 2.61 -7.35
C ALA A 9 -6.18 2.01 -6.02
N HIS A 10 -5.46 0.98 -5.55
CA HIS A 10 -5.62 0.40 -4.23
C HIS A 10 -4.57 0.95 -3.28
N LEU A 11 -5.00 1.51 -2.15
CA LEU A 11 -4.11 1.87 -1.05
C LEU A 11 -3.87 0.65 -0.17
N VAL A 12 -2.62 0.32 0.10
CA VAL A 12 -2.18 -0.85 0.87
C VAL A 12 -1.40 -0.38 2.10
N ASP A 13 -1.99 -0.54 3.28
CA ASP A 13 -1.37 -0.20 4.56
C ASP A 13 -0.57 -1.39 5.08
N ILE A 14 0.76 -1.21 5.12
CA ILE A 14 1.72 -2.26 5.51
C ILE A 14 2.17 -2.15 6.96
N ARG A 15 1.63 -1.19 7.73
CA ARG A 15 1.97 -0.99 9.14
C ARG A 15 1.48 -2.18 9.97
N PRO A 16 2.22 -2.63 11.00
CA PRO A 16 1.74 -3.63 11.93
C PRO A 16 0.47 -3.20 12.67
N ALA A 17 -0.36 -4.16 13.07
CA ALA A 17 -1.62 -3.88 13.78
C ALA A 17 -1.46 -2.96 15.01
N ALA A 18 -0.42 -3.16 15.81
CA ALA A 18 -0.14 -2.31 16.97
C ALA A 18 0.14 -0.85 16.59
N GLN A 19 0.80 -0.61 15.44
CA GLN A 19 1.09 0.73 14.95
C GLN A 19 -0.19 1.41 14.44
N ARG A 20 -1.03 0.69 13.69
CA ARG A 20 -2.34 1.22 13.25
C ARG A 20 -3.27 1.51 14.43
N ALA A 21 -3.24 0.68 15.47
CA ALA A 21 -4.02 0.93 16.69
C ALA A 21 -3.58 2.21 17.43
N ALA A 22 -2.29 2.56 17.37
CA ALA A 22 -1.75 3.76 18.01
C ALA A 22 -1.91 5.02 17.15
N GLU A 23 -1.67 4.93 15.85
CA GLU A 23 -1.64 6.06 14.92
C GLU A 23 -3.02 6.34 14.28
N GLY A 24 -3.85 5.31 14.16
CA GLY A 24 -5.14 5.34 13.46
C GLY A 24 -5.14 4.52 12.17
N GLU A 25 -6.34 4.19 11.71
CA GLU A 25 -6.58 3.44 10.48
C GLU A 25 -6.94 4.37 9.31
N ILE A 26 -6.69 3.90 8.08
CA ILE A 26 -7.06 4.62 6.86
C ILE A 26 -8.30 3.94 6.27
N PRO A 27 -9.47 4.60 6.25
CA PRO A 27 -10.68 4.03 5.66
C PRO A 27 -10.47 3.61 4.20
N GLY A 28 -10.84 2.37 3.88
CA GLY A 28 -10.73 1.81 2.53
C GLY A 28 -9.33 1.34 2.13
N ALA A 29 -8.32 1.44 3.00
CA ALA A 29 -7.01 0.82 2.74
C ALA A 29 -7.09 -0.70 2.93
N LEU A 30 -6.44 -1.44 2.04
CA LEU A 30 -6.18 -2.87 2.20
C LEU A 30 -5.07 -3.05 3.24
N VAL A 31 -5.37 -3.72 4.33
CA VAL A 31 -4.38 -3.98 5.39
C VAL A 31 -3.62 -5.26 5.05
N ILE A 32 -2.36 -5.11 4.64
CA ILE A 32 -1.47 -6.21 4.28
C ILE A 32 -0.11 -5.92 4.87
N GLU A 33 0.20 -6.54 6.00
CA GLU A 33 1.48 -6.28 6.67
C GLU A 33 2.67 -6.64 5.78
N ARG A 34 3.78 -5.93 5.98
CA ARG A 34 4.96 -6.00 5.10
C ARG A 34 5.46 -7.43 4.85
N ASN A 35 5.37 -8.31 5.84
CA ASN A 35 5.90 -9.66 5.78
C ASN A 35 5.22 -10.56 4.75
N VAL A 36 4.00 -10.25 4.31
CA VAL A 36 3.24 -11.07 3.36
C VAL A 36 2.94 -10.38 2.03
N LEU A 37 3.45 -9.16 1.85
CA LEU A 37 3.00 -8.23 0.82
C LEU A 37 3.12 -8.79 -0.59
N GLU A 38 4.30 -9.30 -0.96
CA GLU A 38 4.63 -9.71 -2.33
C GLU A 38 3.66 -10.76 -2.86
N TRP A 39 3.48 -11.87 -2.14
CA TRP A 39 2.62 -12.97 -2.61
C TRP A 39 1.13 -12.70 -2.41
N ARG A 40 0.75 -11.70 -1.61
CA ARG A 40 -0.65 -11.25 -1.54
C ARG A 40 -1.01 -10.39 -2.74
N LEU A 41 -0.05 -9.63 -3.30
CA LEU A 41 -0.29 -8.71 -4.42
C LEU A 41 0.09 -9.28 -5.79
N ASP A 42 0.84 -10.38 -5.85
CA ASP A 42 1.22 -11.05 -7.10
C ASP A 42 0.01 -11.79 -7.73
N PRO A 43 -0.44 -11.44 -8.95
CA PRO A 43 -1.56 -12.12 -9.63
C PRO A 43 -1.27 -13.59 -9.97
N ALA A 44 0.00 -13.99 -10.04
CA ALA A 44 0.39 -15.39 -10.25
C ALA A 44 0.39 -16.23 -8.96
N SER A 45 0.33 -15.58 -7.79
CA SER A 45 0.30 -16.27 -6.51
C SER A 45 -1.04 -16.96 -6.25
N ALA A 46 -0.98 -18.19 -5.76
CA ALA A 46 -2.16 -18.93 -5.30
C ALA A 46 -2.77 -18.34 -4.02
N ALA A 47 -2.00 -17.54 -3.27
CA ALA A 47 -2.41 -16.90 -2.03
C ALA A 47 -2.77 -15.42 -2.20
N ARG A 48 -2.89 -14.94 -3.44
CA ARG A 48 -3.20 -13.55 -3.72
C ARG A 48 -4.57 -13.13 -3.17
N ILE A 49 -4.74 -11.83 -2.97
CA ILE A 49 -6.05 -11.23 -2.70
C ILE A 49 -6.85 -11.07 -4.00
N ASP A 50 -8.16 -10.83 -3.88
CA ASP A 50 -9.06 -10.72 -5.03
C ASP A 50 -8.75 -9.51 -5.92
N GLU A 51 -8.22 -8.43 -5.33
CA GLU A 51 -7.83 -7.20 -6.04
C GLU A 51 -6.59 -7.39 -6.94
N ALA A 52 -5.79 -8.44 -6.71
CA ALA A 52 -4.62 -8.76 -7.55
C ALA A 52 -5.06 -9.50 -8.83
N VAL A 53 -5.83 -8.80 -9.66
CA VAL A 53 -6.45 -9.36 -10.87
C VAL A 53 -5.47 -9.52 -12.04
N ASP A 54 -4.46 -8.64 -12.14
CA ASP A 54 -3.42 -8.66 -13.17
C ASP A 54 -2.19 -7.84 -12.74
N TRP A 55 -1.22 -7.71 -13.65
CA TRP A 55 0.05 -6.99 -13.43
C TRP A 55 -0.08 -5.46 -13.55
N ASP A 56 -1.21 -4.97 -14.06
CA ASP A 56 -1.52 -3.56 -14.30
C ASP A 56 -2.30 -2.92 -13.13
N VAL A 57 -2.53 -3.64 -12.04
CA VAL A 57 -3.14 -3.09 -10.83
C VAL A 57 -2.25 -2.00 -10.22
N ARG A 58 -2.86 -0.86 -9.90
CA ARG A 58 -2.17 0.29 -9.32
C ARG A 58 -2.14 0.19 -7.80
N TRP A 59 -1.02 -0.28 -7.26
CA TRP A 59 -0.79 -0.37 -5.81
C TRP A 59 -0.13 0.90 -5.28
N LEU A 60 -0.74 1.53 -4.27
CA LEU A 60 -0.12 2.59 -3.48
C LEU A 60 0.17 2.05 -2.08
N VAL A 61 1.43 1.89 -1.74
CA VAL A 61 1.87 1.30 -0.48
C VAL A 61 2.15 2.40 0.54
N ILE A 62 1.65 2.24 1.76
CA ILE A 62 1.84 3.22 2.83
C ILE A 62 2.34 2.56 4.11
N CYS A 63 3.37 3.16 4.71
CA CYS A 63 3.79 2.90 6.09
C CYS A 63 3.65 4.18 6.92
N SER A 64 4.18 4.21 8.14
CA SER A 64 4.02 5.37 9.03
C SER A 64 4.67 6.66 8.46
N GLU A 65 5.95 6.60 8.06
CA GLU A 65 6.72 7.78 7.63
C GLU A 65 7.21 7.74 6.16
N GLY A 66 6.88 6.69 5.40
CA GLY A 66 7.30 6.54 3.99
C GLY A 66 8.57 5.70 3.77
N TYR A 67 9.39 5.46 4.79
CA TYR A 67 10.66 4.71 4.62
C TYR A 67 10.44 3.27 4.18
N THR A 68 9.68 2.47 4.95
CA THR A 68 9.45 1.06 4.65
C THR A 68 8.62 0.87 3.38
N SER A 69 7.64 1.75 3.13
CA SER A 69 6.80 1.66 1.95
C SER A 69 7.56 1.91 0.65
N SER A 70 8.56 2.79 0.63
CA SER A 70 9.39 3.01 -0.55
C SER A 70 10.17 1.74 -0.97
N LEU A 71 10.75 1.04 0.01
CA LEU A 71 11.42 -0.24 -0.22
C LEU A 71 10.44 -1.34 -0.63
N ALA A 72 9.25 -1.36 -0.04
CA ALA A 72 8.20 -2.29 -0.41
C ALA A 72 7.73 -2.08 -1.86
N ALA A 73 7.52 -0.82 -2.28
CA ALA A 73 7.15 -0.50 -3.65
C ALA A 73 8.25 -0.90 -4.65
N ALA A 74 9.53 -0.74 -4.29
CA ALA A 74 10.64 -1.23 -5.10
C ALA A 74 10.61 -2.77 -5.24
N ALA A 75 10.47 -3.50 -4.15
CA ALA A 75 10.39 -4.96 -4.17
C ALA A 75 9.20 -5.49 -5.00
N LEU A 76 8.05 -4.82 -4.95
CA LEU A 76 6.90 -5.17 -5.78
C LEU A 76 7.19 -4.96 -7.27
N ARG A 77 7.89 -3.87 -7.64
CA ARG A 77 8.31 -3.65 -9.03
C ARG A 77 9.31 -4.69 -9.50
N ASP A 78 10.21 -5.14 -8.63
CA ASP A 78 11.21 -6.17 -8.96
C ASP A 78 10.56 -7.51 -9.35
N ILE A 79 9.38 -7.82 -8.81
CA ILE A 79 8.61 -9.02 -9.18
C ILE A 79 7.61 -8.79 -10.32
N GLY A 80 7.60 -7.60 -10.94
CA GLY A 80 6.77 -7.30 -12.12
C GLY A 80 5.51 -6.47 -11.86
N LEU A 81 5.19 -6.14 -10.60
CA LEU A 81 4.08 -5.23 -10.24
C LEU A 81 4.49 -3.77 -10.51
N HIS A 82 4.72 -3.47 -11.78
CA HIS A 82 5.39 -2.28 -12.29
C HIS A 82 4.67 -0.97 -11.95
N ARG A 83 3.36 -1.01 -11.68
CA ARG A 83 2.58 0.17 -11.27
C ARG A 83 2.58 0.41 -9.76
N ALA A 84 3.28 -0.37 -8.95
CA ALA A 84 3.42 -0.09 -7.53
C ALA A 84 4.09 1.28 -7.29
N ALA A 85 3.67 2.00 -6.26
CA ALA A 85 4.28 3.23 -5.77
C ALA A 85 4.03 3.37 -4.27
N ASP A 86 4.76 4.25 -3.61
CA ASP A 86 4.57 4.58 -2.20
C ASP A 86 3.97 5.98 -2.00
N VAL A 87 3.46 6.23 -0.79
CA VAL A 87 2.98 7.55 -0.37
C VAL A 87 4.10 8.27 0.36
N GLU A 88 4.57 9.38 -0.22
CA GLU A 88 5.60 10.24 0.39
C GLU A 88 5.18 10.72 1.78
N GLY A 89 6.07 10.57 2.76
CA GLY A 89 5.82 10.93 4.16
C GLY A 89 4.83 10.02 4.90
N GLY A 90 4.33 8.97 4.25
CA GLY A 90 3.50 7.94 4.86
C GLY A 90 2.18 8.44 5.45
N PHE A 91 1.71 7.71 6.46
CA PHE A 91 0.49 8.02 7.19
C PHE A 91 0.53 9.41 7.85
N HIS A 92 1.68 9.82 8.38
CA HIS A 92 1.81 11.13 9.03
C HIS A 92 1.59 12.30 8.07
N ALA A 93 2.14 12.24 6.85
CA ALA A 93 1.90 13.27 5.84
C ALA A 93 0.44 13.26 5.35
N LEU A 94 -0.15 12.06 5.24
CA LEU A 94 -1.55 11.91 4.87
C LEU A 94 -2.48 12.57 5.89
N THR A 95 -2.30 12.28 7.18
CA THR A 95 -3.18 12.83 8.23
C THR A 95 -2.99 14.32 8.40
N ALA A 96 -1.76 14.84 8.25
CA ALA A 96 -1.50 16.28 8.26
C ALA A 96 -2.31 17.06 7.20
N THR A 97 -2.59 16.43 6.05
CA THR A 97 -3.40 17.03 4.98
C THR A 97 -4.90 17.02 5.28
N LEU A 98 -5.36 16.20 6.23
CA LEU A 98 -6.77 16.11 6.65
C LEU A 98 -7.11 17.06 7.80
N VAL A 99 -6.10 17.61 8.49
CA VAL A 99 -6.27 18.54 9.63
C VAL A 99 -5.84 19.98 9.31
N GLY A 100 -5.60 20.31 8.03
CA GLY A 100 -5.33 21.67 7.55
C GLY A 100 -6.35 22.12 6.52
#